data_AF-A0A7I7S8M9-F1
#
_entry.id   AF-A0A7I7S8M9-F1
#
_cell.length_a   1.000
_cell.length_b   1.000
_cell.length_c   1.000
_cell.angle_alpha   90.00
_cell.angle_beta   90.00
_cell.angle_gamma   90.00
#
_symmetry.space_group_name_H-M   'P 1'
#
loop_
_entity.id
_entity.type
_entity.pdbx_description
1 polymer ?
#
loop_
_entity_poly.entity_id
_entity_poly.type
_entity_poly.pdbx_seq_one_letter_code
_entity_poly.pdbx_strand_id
1 'polypeptide(L)'
;MKFTKFTGKLNKRLIIWPAIIVLAAGILVIWETVFNKTPEECRPVRDLLEFNQAQAKQIADHEEQSGNDADIDEYRHWADGLAERAGKVTDAALAYRSVRVAELASQFVDNLPRLRAASEADAESGDKPPPIVYQMYAVNAQITDEINELSEACPH
;
A
#
# COMPACT_ATOMS: atom_id res chain seq x y z
N MET A 1 -46.02 -38.59 46.29
CA MET A 1 -44.91 -38.42 45.34
C MET A 1 -43.94 -37.40 45.92
N LYS A 2 -42.72 -37.80 46.30
CA LYS A 2 -41.71 -36.91 46.92
C LYS A 2 -41.03 -36.11 45.81
N PHE A 3 -41.11 -34.78 45.86
CA PHE A 3 -40.25 -33.91 45.06
C PHE A 3 -38.86 -33.84 45.70
N THR A 4 -37.91 -34.57 45.12
CA THR A 4 -36.49 -34.46 45.47
C THR A 4 -35.95 -33.13 44.95
N LYS A 5 -35.61 -32.24 45.88
CA LYS A 5 -34.93 -30.96 45.61
C LYS A 5 -33.51 -31.29 45.12
N PHE A 6 -33.26 -31.14 43.82
CA PHE A 6 -31.92 -31.27 43.24
C PHE A 6 -31.08 -30.04 43.65
N THR A 7 -30.56 -30.04 44.87
CA THR A 7 -29.54 -29.08 45.29
C THR A 7 -28.18 -29.55 44.77
N GLY A 8 -27.98 -29.43 43.45
CA GLY A 8 -26.65 -29.48 42.87
C GLY A 8 -25.93 -28.19 43.24
N LYS A 9 -24.86 -28.26 44.03
CA LYS A 9 -23.90 -27.15 44.15
C LYS A 9 -23.38 -26.88 42.74
N LEU A 10 -23.96 -25.89 42.06
CA LEU A 10 -23.55 -25.45 40.73
C LEU A 10 -22.06 -25.09 40.85
N ASN A 11 -21.22 -25.94 40.26
CA ASN A 11 -19.78 -25.85 40.49
C ASN A 11 -19.33 -24.53 39.87
N LYS A 12 -18.95 -23.56 40.72
CA LYS A 12 -18.63 -22.18 40.29
C LYS A 12 -17.64 -22.18 39.12
N ARG A 13 -16.70 -23.13 39.10
CA ARG A 13 -15.75 -23.33 38.00
C ARG A 13 -16.44 -23.62 36.65
N LEU A 14 -17.54 -24.35 36.64
CA LEU A 14 -18.30 -24.72 35.43
C LEU A 14 -19.06 -23.54 34.80
N ILE A 15 -19.25 -22.44 35.55
CA ILE A 15 -19.90 -21.21 35.07
C ILE A 15 -18.89 -20.08 34.85
N ILE A 16 -17.89 -19.98 35.73
CA ILE A 16 -16.87 -18.92 35.68
C ILE A 16 -16.04 -19.04 34.41
N TRP A 17 -15.61 -20.25 34.03
CA TRP A 17 -14.80 -20.45 32.83
C TRP A 17 -15.49 -20.00 31.53
N PRO A 18 -16.72 -20.46 31.21
CA PRO A 18 -17.41 -19.96 30.01
C PRO A 18 -17.73 -18.47 30.08
N ALA A 19 -18.05 -17.91 31.25
CA ALA A 19 -18.28 -16.47 31.41
C ALA A 19 -17.02 -15.64 31.13
N ILE A 20 -15.84 -16.11 31.56
CA ILE A 20 -14.55 -15.47 31.26
C ILE A 20 -14.26 -15.52 29.76
N ILE A 21 -14.51 -16.65 29.09
CA ILE A 21 -14.27 -16.79 27.65
C ILE A 21 -15.16 -15.82 26.86
N VAL A 22 -16.44 -15.70 27.22
CA VAL A 22 -17.37 -14.75 26.56
C VAL A 22 -16.94 -13.30 26.80
N LEU A 23 -16.49 -12.96 28.02
CA LEU A 23 -15.94 -11.64 28.34
C LEU A 23 -14.67 -11.35 27.54
N ALA A 24 -13.72 -12.29 27.49
CA ALA A 24 -12.49 -12.13 26.74
C ALA A 24 -12.74 -11.96 25.24
N ALA A 25 -13.65 -12.76 24.66
CA ALA A 25 -14.05 -12.62 23.27
C ALA A 25 -14.74 -11.27 23.00
N GLY A 26 -15.61 -10.82 23.91
CA GLY A 26 -16.25 -9.51 23.81
C GLY A 26 -15.25 -8.35 23.87
N ILE A 27 -14.28 -8.42 24.77
CA ILE A 27 -13.20 -7.43 24.88
C ILE A 27 -12.36 -7.42 23.60
N LEU A 28 -12.00 -8.58 23.06
CA LEU A 28 -11.24 -8.70 21.80
C LEU A 28 -11.99 -8.07 20.62
N VAL A 29 -13.29 -8.35 20.49
CA VAL A 29 -14.13 -7.76 19.42
C VAL A 29 -14.27 -6.25 19.58
N ILE A 30 -14.44 -5.74 20.80
CA ILE A 30 -14.50 -4.30 21.05
C ILE A 30 -13.15 -3.65 20.77
N TRP A 31 -12.06 -4.31 21.13
CA TRP A 31 -10.71 -3.82 20.87
C TRP A 31 -10.44 -3.72 19.37
N GLU A 32 -10.78 -4.76 18.61
CA GLU A 32 -10.67 -4.77 17.15
C GLU A 32 -11.57 -3.72 16.48
N THR A 33 -12.79 -3.52 16.98
CA THR A 33 -13.77 -2.62 16.34
C THR A 33 -13.67 -1.15 16.77
N VAL A 34 -13.04 -0.85 17.90
CA VAL A 34 -12.92 0.52 18.44
C VAL A 34 -11.48 1.03 18.36
N PHE A 35 -10.48 0.17 18.56
CA PHE A 35 -9.07 0.59 18.57
C PHE A 35 -8.32 0.25 17.27
N ASN A 36 -8.75 -0.76 16.50
CA ASN A 36 -8.19 -1.09 15.17
C ASN A 36 -9.02 -0.55 13.99
N LYS A 37 -9.96 0.37 14.23
CA LYS A 37 -10.54 1.14 13.13
C LYS A 37 -9.47 2.08 12.58
N THR A 38 -8.89 1.68 11.45
CA THR A 38 -8.16 2.62 10.62
C THR A 38 -9.03 3.85 10.34
N PRO A 39 -8.49 5.07 10.46
CA PRO A 39 -9.22 6.27 10.09
C PRO A 39 -9.81 6.08 8.68
N GLU A 40 -11.10 6.41 8.49
CA GLU A 40 -11.79 6.20 7.20
C GLU A 40 -11.02 6.86 6.03
N GLU A 41 -10.38 8.00 6.32
CA GLU A 41 -9.47 8.76 5.47
C GLU A 41 -8.23 8.00 4.99
N CYS A 42 -7.76 6.99 5.73
CA CYS A 42 -6.61 6.17 5.34
C CYS A 42 -6.97 5.05 4.35
N ARG A 43 -8.26 4.70 4.20
CA ARG A 43 -8.68 3.68 3.25
C ARG A 43 -8.27 3.98 1.80
N PRO A 44 -8.54 5.18 1.23
CA PRO A 44 -8.10 5.49 -0.14
C PRO A 44 -6.57 5.58 -0.27
N VAL A 45 -5.85 6.02 0.77
CA VAL A 45 -4.38 6.00 0.77
C VAL A 45 -3.85 4.57 0.70
N ARG A 46 -4.42 3.65 1.46
CA ARG A 46 -4.04 2.23 1.42
C ARG A 46 -4.28 1.59 0.05
N ASP A 47 -5.40 1.90 -0.61
CA ASP A 47 -5.67 1.44 -1.98
C ASP A 47 -4.59 1.96 -2.96
N LEU A 48 -4.18 3.22 -2.84
CA LEU A 48 -3.06 3.78 -3.61
C LEU A 48 -1.75 3.02 -3.37
N LEU A 49 -1.38 2.80 -2.10
CA LEU A 49 -0.14 2.12 -1.71
C LEU A 49 -0.14 0.64 -2.17
N GLU A 50 -1.25 -0.06 -1.99
CA GLU A 50 -1.41 -1.46 -2.41
C GLU A 50 -1.33 -1.59 -3.93
N PHE A 51 -1.99 -0.70 -4.67
CA PHE A 51 -1.89 -0.67 -6.13
C PHE A 51 -0.45 -0.40 -6.59
N ASN A 52 0.24 0.56 -5.97
CA ASN A 52 1.64 0.84 -6.29
C ASN A 52 2.52 -0.42 -6.11
N GLN A 53 2.37 -1.10 -4.97
CA GLN A 53 3.13 -2.31 -4.68
C GLN A 53 2.82 -3.45 -5.68
N ALA A 54 1.53 -3.63 -6.01
CA ALA A 54 1.09 -4.63 -6.97
C ALA A 54 1.64 -4.37 -8.37
N GLN A 55 1.63 -3.12 -8.84
CA GLN A 55 2.19 -2.74 -10.14
C GLN A 55 3.71 -2.87 -10.18
N ALA A 56 4.42 -2.46 -9.12
CA ALA A 56 5.87 -2.64 -9.03
C ALA A 56 6.25 -4.12 -9.12
N LYS A 57 5.49 -5.01 -8.46
CA LYS A 57 5.66 -6.45 -8.59
C LYS A 57 5.34 -6.95 -10.01
N GLN A 58 4.25 -6.49 -10.61
CA GLN A 58 3.85 -6.91 -11.96
C GLN A 58 4.93 -6.56 -12.99
N ILE A 59 5.47 -5.35 -12.94
CA ILE A 59 6.55 -4.89 -13.83
C ILE A 59 7.81 -5.73 -13.62
N ALA A 60 8.23 -5.93 -12.37
CA ALA A 60 9.39 -6.76 -12.06
C ALA A 60 9.23 -8.22 -12.53
N ASP A 61 8.05 -8.82 -12.30
CA ASP A 61 7.74 -10.17 -12.74
C ASP A 61 7.74 -10.27 -14.28
N HIS A 62 7.26 -9.25 -15.00
CA HIS A 62 7.31 -9.20 -16.47
C HIS A 62 8.76 -9.15 -16.95
N GLU A 63 9.58 -8.24 -16.42
CA GLU A 63 10.98 -8.09 -16.81
C GLU A 63 11.78 -9.38 -16.57
N GLU A 64 11.55 -10.07 -15.44
CA GLU A 64 12.17 -11.37 -15.15
C GLU A 64 11.74 -12.46 -16.16
N GLN A 65 10.45 -12.52 -16.51
CA GLN A 65 9.91 -13.56 -17.38
C GLN A 65 10.25 -13.35 -18.85
N SER A 66 10.25 -12.10 -19.33
CA SER A 66 10.49 -11.77 -20.72
C SER A 66 11.97 -11.57 -21.03
N GLY A 67 12.78 -11.22 -20.02
CA GLY A 67 14.17 -10.80 -20.19
C GLY A 67 14.33 -9.44 -20.86
N ASN A 68 13.24 -8.69 -21.03
CA ASN A 68 13.21 -7.36 -21.64
C ASN A 68 12.56 -6.37 -20.67
N ASP A 69 12.90 -5.09 -20.81
CA ASP A 69 12.22 -4.00 -20.11
C ASP A 69 10.69 -4.03 -20.35
N ALA A 70 9.90 -3.71 -19.32
CA ALA A 70 8.46 -3.56 -19.45
C ALA A 70 8.07 -2.44 -20.44
N ASP A 71 6.94 -2.56 -21.12
CA ASP A 71 6.50 -1.58 -22.12
C ASP A 71 6.15 -0.25 -21.46
N ILE A 72 6.33 0.87 -22.18
CA ILE A 72 5.91 2.19 -21.74
C ILE A 72 4.42 2.23 -21.39
N ASP A 73 3.59 1.43 -22.06
CA ASP A 73 2.16 1.36 -21.80
C ASP A 73 1.84 0.72 -20.43
N GLU A 74 2.69 -0.18 -19.92
CA GLU A 74 2.56 -0.71 -18.56
C GLU A 74 2.86 0.36 -17.51
N TYR A 75 3.93 1.14 -17.72
CA TYR A 75 4.25 2.28 -16.86
C TYR A 75 3.18 3.38 -16.94
N ARG A 76 2.57 3.62 -18.11
CA ARG A 76 1.40 4.52 -18.24
C ARG A 76 0.22 4.03 -17.43
N HIS A 77 -0.11 2.74 -17.51
CA HIS A 77 -1.19 2.16 -16.73
C HIS A 77 -0.96 2.31 -15.22
N TRP A 78 0.28 2.11 -14.76
CA TRP A 78 0.67 2.38 -13.39
C TRP A 78 0.46 3.86 -12.99
N ALA A 79 0.96 4.82 -13.79
CA ALA A 79 0.80 6.24 -13.47
C ALA A 79 -0.69 6.68 -13.47
N ASP A 80 -1.48 6.25 -14.45
CA ASP A 80 -2.91 6.54 -14.53
C ASP A 80 -3.67 5.93 -13.35
N GLY A 81 -3.34 4.70 -12.97
CA GLY A 81 -3.95 4.02 -11.82
C GLY A 81 -3.60 4.66 -10.47
N LEU A 82 -2.42 5.28 -10.35
CA LEU A 82 -2.06 6.12 -9.21
C LEU A 82 -2.86 7.42 -9.20
N ALA A 83 -3.00 8.09 -10.35
CA ALA A 83 -3.80 9.32 -10.47
C ALA A 83 -5.27 9.08 -10.11
N GLU A 84 -5.87 7.98 -10.59
CA GLU A 84 -7.24 7.61 -10.25
C GLU A 84 -7.44 7.45 -8.74
N ARG A 85 -6.49 6.80 -8.05
CA ARG A 85 -6.58 6.54 -6.61
C ARG A 85 -6.26 7.77 -5.78
N ALA A 86 -5.28 8.56 -6.20
CA ALA A 86 -4.97 9.84 -5.56
C ALA A 86 -6.19 10.75 -5.54
N GLY A 87 -6.98 10.77 -6.62
CA GLY A 87 -8.23 11.53 -6.71
C GLY A 87 -9.34 11.08 -5.75
N LYS A 88 -9.20 9.91 -5.09
CA LYS A 88 -10.14 9.40 -4.09
C LYS A 88 -9.76 9.79 -2.66
N VAL A 89 -8.57 10.34 -2.45
CA VAL A 89 -8.09 10.81 -1.14
C VAL A 89 -8.63 12.21 -0.89
N THR A 90 -9.39 12.39 0.19
CA THR A 90 -10.13 13.64 0.47
C THR A 90 -9.59 14.43 1.65
N ASP A 91 -8.86 13.80 2.59
CA ASP A 91 -8.14 14.54 3.62
C ASP A 91 -7.07 15.41 2.97
N ALA A 92 -6.97 16.68 3.36
CA ALA A 92 -6.14 17.65 2.65
C ALA A 92 -4.63 17.33 2.74
N ALA A 93 -4.16 16.83 3.88
CA ALA A 93 -2.74 16.50 4.06
C ALA A 93 -2.37 15.23 3.30
N LEU A 94 -3.24 14.21 3.34
CA LEU A 94 -3.06 12.96 2.60
C LEU A 94 -3.22 13.16 1.08
N ALA A 95 -4.17 14.00 0.66
CA ALA A 95 -4.46 14.26 -0.74
C ALA A 95 -3.29 14.96 -1.43
N TYR A 96 -2.68 15.96 -0.80
CA TYR A 96 -1.51 16.65 -1.36
C TYR A 96 -0.39 15.66 -1.72
N ARG A 97 -0.05 14.76 -0.79
CA ARG A 97 1.01 13.77 -1.01
C ARG A 97 0.61 12.71 -2.03
N SER A 98 -0.64 12.25 -1.99
CA SER A 98 -1.17 11.27 -2.94
C SER A 98 -1.15 11.80 -4.37
N VAL A 99 -1.55 13.06 -4.58
CA VAL A 99 -1.45 13.74 -5.87
C VAL A 99 0.01 13.90 -6.29
N ARG A 100 0.90 14.24 -5.36
CA ARG A 100 2.33 14.36 -5.65
C ARG A 100 2.94 13.04 -6.13
N VAL A 101 2.56 11.89 -5.54
CA VAL A 101 2.95 10.57 -6.03
C VAL A 101 2.49 10.36 -7.48
N ALA A 102 1.22 10.67 -7.78
CA ALA A 102 0.69 10.52 -9.13
C ALA A 102 1.39 11.41 -10.15
N GLU A 103 1.64 12.68 -9.82
CA GLU A 103 2.36 13.62 -10.69
C GLU A 103 3.79 13.15 -10.99
N LEU A 104 4.50 12.68 -9.95
CA LEU A 104 5.86 12.16 -10.10
C LEU A 104 5.87 10.86 -10.93
N ALA A 105 4.87 9.99 -10.78
CA ALA A 105 4.72 8.80 -11.61
C ALA A 105 4.49 9.17 -13.09
N SER A 106 3.63 10.15 -13.38
CA SER A 106 3.48 10.67 -14.74
C SER A 106 4.79 11.25 -15.28
N GLN A 107 5.54 12.00 -14.45
CA GLN A 107 6.85 12.52 -14.84
C GLN A 107 7.87 11.41 -15.10
N PHE A 108 7.82 10.30 -14.36
CA PHE A 108 8.65 9.13 -14.61
C PHE A 108 8.35 8.54 -15.99
N VAL A 109 7.07 8.31 -16.28
CA VAL A 109 6.61 7.81 -17.59
C VAL A 109 7.05 8.71 -18.74
N ASP A 110 6.89 10.03 -18.60
CA ASP A 110 7.26 10.99 -19.64
C ASP A 110 8.77 11.00 -19.96
N ASN A 111 9.60 10.69 -18.96
CA ASN A 111 11.05 10.65 -19.12
C ASN A 111 11.60 9.29 -19.52
N LEU A 112 10.84 8.21 -19.32
CA LEU A 112 11.29 6.84 -19.59
C LEU A 112 11.74 6.61 -21.04
N PRO A 113 11.05 7.10 -22.10
CA PRO A 113 11.54 6.95 -23.47
C PRO A 113 12.87 7.68 -23.71
N ARG A 114 13.08 8.83 -23.07
CA ARG A 114 14.36 9.57 -23.17
C ARG A 114 15.48 8.85 -22.45
N LEU A 115 15.17 8.23 -21.30
CA LEU A 115 16.13 7.39 -20.59
C LEU A 115 16.57 6.20 -21.45
N ARG A 116 15.62 5.48 -22.06
CA ARG A 116 15.92 4.33 -22.93
C ARG A 116 16.80 4.71 -24.12
N ALA A 117 16.44 5.77 -24.83
CA ALA A 117 17.24 6.28 -25.95
C ALA A 117 18.66 6.69 -25.52
N ALA A 118 18.81 7.25 -24.32
CA ALA A 118 20.11 7.61 -23.77
C ALA A 118 20.94 6.38 -23.38
N SER A 119 20.32 5.36 -22.79
CA SER A 119 20.97 4.09 -22.44
C SER A 119 21.49 3.34 -23.67
N GLU A 120 20.74 3.36 -24.78
CA GLU A 120 21.18 2.78 -26.06
C GLU A 120 22.42 3.50 -26.61
N ALA A 121 22.43 4.83 -26.60
CA ALA A 121 23.57 5.63 -27.07
C ALA A 121 24.82 5.51 -26.15
N ASP A 122 24.60 5.35 -24.85
CA ASP A 122 25.66 5.13 -23.87
C ASP A 122 26.36 3.78 -24.05
N ALA A 123 25.58 2.71 -24.31
CA ALA A 123 26.13 1.37 -24.54
C ALA A 123 27.12 1.35 -25.71
N GLU A 124 26.99 2.28 -26.65
CA GLU A 124 27.88 2.44 -27.80
C GLU A 124 29.15 3.25 -27.49
N SER A 125 29.10 4.19 -26.54
CA SER A 125 30.17 5.18 -26.29
C SER A 125 31.01 4.92 -25.04
N GLY A 126 30.45 4.28 -24.01
CA GLY A 126 31.14 4.02 -22.73
C GLY A 126 31.49 5.29 -21.92
N ASP A 127 30.86 6.41 -22.22
CA ASP A 127 31.07 7.71 -21.59
C ASP A 127 30.33 7.85 -20.23
N LYS A 128 30.41 9.04 -19.61
CA LYS A 128 29.70 9.32 -18.35
C LYS A 128 28.18 9.25 -18.54
N PRO A 129 27.42 8.79 -17.51
CA PRO A 129 25.96 8.69 -17.59
C PRO A 129 25.30 10.02 -17.98
N PRO A 130 24.38 10.01 -18.94
CA PRO A 130 23.60 11.15 -19.37
C PRO A 130 22.84 11.81 -18.22
N PRO A 131 22.61 13.13 -18.27
CA PRO A 131 21.87 13.85 -17.24
C PRO A 131 20.48 13.26 -16.91
N ILE A 132 19.83 12.62 -17.90
CA ILE A 132 18.51 11.98 -17.72
C ILE A 132 18.54 10.84 -16.70
N VAL A 133 19.67 10.14 -16.54
CA VAL A 133 19.83 9.07 -15.53
C VAL A 133 19.68 9.65 -14.12
N TYR A 134 20.34 10.77 -13.85
CA TYR A 134 20.24 11.46 -12.56
C TYR A 134 18.86 12.05 -12.31
N GLN A 135 18.22 12.58 -13.35
CA GLN A 135 16.86 13.08 -13.27
C GLN A 135 15.88 11.96 -12.89
N MET A 136 15.98 10.81 -13.56
CA MET A 136 15.12 9.65 -13.28
C MET A 136 15.34 9.11 -11.87
N TYR A 137 16.60 9.05 -11.40
CA TYR A 137 16.90 8.69 -10.02
C TYR A 137 16.25 9.65 -9.01
N ALA A 138 16.32 10.95 -9.26
CA ALA A 138 15.72 11.96 -8.38
C ALA A 138 14.18 11.90 -8.37
N VAL A 139 13.54 11.59 -9.50
CA VAL A 139 12.09 11.37 -9.57
C VAL A 139 11.72 10.12 -8.75
N ASN A 140 12.42 9.00 -8.96
CA ASN A 140 12.15 7.76 -8.22
C ASN A 140 12.35 7.90 -6.70
N ALA A 141 13.38 8.64 -6.28
CA ALA A 141 13.61 8.95 -4.87
C ALA A 141 12.43 9.73 -4.28
N GLN A 142 11.96 10.78 -4.96
CA GLN A 142 10.79 11.55 -4.50
C GLN A 142 9.51 10.71 -4.44
N ILE A 143 9.29 9.80 -5.39
CA ILE A 143 8.16 8.86 -5.35
C ILE A 143 8.23 8.01 -4.09
N THR A 144 9.41 7.45 -3.82
CA THR A 144 9.67 6.60 -2.65
C THR A 144 9.43 7.36 -1.34
N ASP A 145 9.92 8.60 -1.26
CA ASP A 145 9.75 9.45 -0.08
C ASP A 145 8.27 9.75 0.20
N GLU A 146 7.49 10.15 -0.81
CA GLU A 146 6.06 10.43 -0.62
C GLU A 146 5.25 9.17 -0.28
N ILE A 147 5.61 8.01 -0.85
CA ILE A 147 5.02 6.71 -0.50
C ILE A 147 5.30 6.36 0.97
N ASN A 148 6.53 6.57 1.44
CA ASN A 148 6.91 6.31 2.83
C ASN A 148 6.14 7.23 3.79
N GLU A 149 6.05 8.53 3.49
CA GLU A 149 5.27 9.49 4.28
C GLU A 149 3.78 9.12 4.35
N LEU A 150 3.20 8.65 3.23
CA LEU A 150 1.83 8.14 3.21
C LEU A 150 1.68 6.84 4.02
N SER A 151 2.66 5.94 3.96
CA SER A 151 2.66 4.68 4.72
C SER A 151 2.80 4.91 6.23
N GLU A 152 3.65 5.86 6.64
CA GLU A 152 3.79 6.27 8.04
C GLU A 152 2.53 6.95 8.57
N ALA A 153 1.88 7.79 7.76
CA ALA A 153 0.63 8.44 8.12
C ALA A 153 -0.56 7.45 8.19
N CYS A 154 -0.55 6.43 7.33
CA CYS A 154 -1.61 5.43 7.22
C CYS A 154 -1.05 4.00 7.34
N PRO A 155 -0.65 3.57 8.55
CA PRO A 155 -0.10 2.24 8.77
C PRO A 155 -1.14 1.14 8.48
N HIS A 156 -0.63 -0.02 8.07
CA HIS A 156 -1.43 -1.18 7.65
C HIS A 156 -2.22 -1.86 8.77
#